data_AF-A0A1J9R508-F1
#
_entry.id   AF-A0A1J9R508-F1
#
_cell.length_a   1.000
_cell.length_b   1.000
_cell.length_c   1.000
_cell.angle_alpha   90.00
_cell.angle_beta   90.00
_cell.angle_gamma   90.00
#
_symmetry.space_group_name_H-M   'P 1'
#
loop_
_entity.id
_entity.type
_entity.pdbx_description
1 polymer ?
#
loop_
_entity_poly.entity_id
_entity_poly.type
_entity_poly.pdbx_seq_one_letter_code
_entity_poly.pdbx_strand_id
1 'polypeptide(L)'
;MGSSHDGALGITFKVVRILQAVCLISIIGMTANFISDIVKASITPPQVLVGTLSVTCIATLYCAITFILYLDRILPLLISAGMDALHLIAVIVIAVVVGKPLSYLNCELIGKVTESSGFAFTTALLKNLDKDGGKLGYAQWAGASKSYCLEMKSIWGLSIALCILFALSATCMIFLWRQSQENDPKDIEK
;
A
#
# COMPACT_ATOMS: atom_id res chain seq x y z
N MET A 1 5.97 10.66 -29.04
CA MET A 1 6.00 11.60 -27.89
C MET A 1 4.79 12.52 -28.00
N GLY A 2 3.95 12.55 -26.95
CA GLY A 2 3.03 13.65 -26.65
C GLY A 2 1.79 13.83 -27.53
N SER A 3 0.86 12.87 -27.56
CA SER A 3 -0.50 13.15 -28.05
C SER A 3 -1.25 13.99 -27.01
N SER A 4 -1.35 15.29 -27.27
CA SER A 4 -2.04 16.31 -26.46
C SER A 4 -3.58 16.21 -26.55
N HIS A 5 -4.11 14.98 -26.43
CA HIS A 5 -5.55 14.65 -26.49
C HIS A 5 -6.06 14.03 -25.18
N ASP A 6 -5.25 14.05 -24.12
CA ASP A 6 -5.69 13.69 -22.77
C ASP A 6 -5.83 15.00 -21.99
N GLY A 7 -7.05 15.37 -21.60
CA GLY A 7 -7.27 16.49 -20.69
C GLY A 7 -6.49 16.32 -19.38
N ALA A 8 -6.39 17.36 -18.56
CA ALA A 8 -5.63 17.33 -17.30
C ALA A 8 -5.96 16.13 -16.40
N LEU A 9 -7.22 15.69 -16.39
CA LEU A 9 -7.69 14.49 -15.67
C LEU A 9 -7.05 13.19 -16.18
N GLY A 10 -6.90 13.05 -17.50
CA GLY A 10 -6.32 11.84 -18.09
C GLY A 10 -4.82 11.74 -17.89
N ILE A 11 -4.11 12.88 -17.93
CA ILE A 11 -2.68 12.94 -17.57
C ILE A 11 -2.51 12.61 -16.08
N THR A 12 -3.33 13.20 -15.22
CA THR A 12 -3.30 12.93 -13.77
C THR A 12 -3.49 11.44 -13.49
N PHE A 13 -4.47 10.79 -14.13
CA PHE A 13 -4.70 9.36 -13.99
C PHE A 13 -3.46 8.52 -14.37
N LYS A 14 -2.81 8.82 -15.51
CA LYS A 14 -1.58 8.12 -15.94
C LYS A 14 -0.46 8.26 -14.91
N VAL A 15 -0.23 9.48 -14.42
CA VAL A 15 0.82 9.74 -13.41
C VAL A 15 0.52 9.02 -12.10
N VAL A 16 -0.72 9.06 -11.64
CA VAL A 16 -1.15 8.38 -10.41
C VAL A 16 -0.95 6.87 -10.55
N ARG A 17 -1.30 6.25 -11.69
CA ARG A 17 -1.08 4.82 -11.94
C ARG A 17 0.39 4.42 -11.90
N ILE A 18 1.26 5.22 -12.51
CA ILE A 18 2.72 4.97 -12.48
C ILE A 18 3.22 5.05 -11.04
N LEU A 19 2.82 6.09 -10.29
CA LEU A 19 3.26 6.26 -8.91
C LEU A 19 2.74 5.14 -7.99
N GLN A 20 1.50 4.68 -8.19
CA GLN A 20 0.96 3.49 -7.51
C GLN A 20 1.82 2.26 -7.78
N ALA A 21 2.17 1.99 -9.03
CA ALA A 21 2.99 0.85 -9.40
C ALA A 21 4.38 0.91 -8.73
N VAL A 22 5.03 2.09 -8.72
CA VAL A 22 6.33 2.28 -8.07
C VAL A 22 6.24 2.02 -6.55
N CYS A 23 5.22 2.56 -5.88
CA CYS A 23 5.00 2.32 -4.45
C CYS A 23 4.75 0.84 -4.15
N LEU A 24 3.91 0.17 -4.95
CA LEU A 24 3.59 -1.25 -4.77
C LEU A 24 4.81 -2.15 -4.96
N ILE A 25 5.59 -1.95 -6.02
CA ILE A 25 6.83 -2.72 -6.27
C ILE A 25 7.83 -2.53 -5.13
N SER A 26 7.95 -1.30 -4.62
CA SER A 26 8.82 -0.99 -3.48
C SER A 26 8.37 -1.74 -2.21
N ILE A 27 7.07 -1.78 -1.93
CA ILE A 27 6.51 -2.54 -0.80
C ILE A 27 6.78 -4.04 -0.98
N ILE A 28 6.57 -4.58 -2.19
CA ILE A 28 6.83 -5.99 -2.50
C ILE A 28 8.31 -6.33 -2.21
N GLY A 29 9.24 -5.51 -2.70
CA GLY A 29 10.68 -5.72 -2.49
C GLY A 29 11.09 -5.72 -1.02
N MET A 30 10.67 -4.69 -0.26
CA MET A 30 10.99 -4.60 1.18
C MET A 30 10.33 -5.75 1.97
N THR A 31 9.08 -6.07 1.67
CA THR A 31 8.34 -7.14 2.37
C THR A 31 8.94 -8.52 2.06
N ALA A 32 9.32 -8.78 0.81
CA ALA A 32 9.93 -10.04 0.40
C ALA A 32 11.32 -10.23 1.04
N ASN A 33 12.14 -9.17 1.09
CA ASN A 33 13.43 -9.22 1.76
C ASN A 33 13.28 -9.54 3.25
N PHE A 34 12.31 -8.88 3.91
CA PHE A 34 12.02 -9.13 5.32
C PHE A 34 11.53 -10.55 5.61
N ILE A 35 10.64 -11.09 4.76
CA ILE A 35 10.18 -12.48 4.87
C ILE A 35 11.35 -13.45 4.67
N SER A 36 12.24 -13.18 3.70
CA SER A 36 13.44 -14.01 3.45
C SER A 36 14.31 -14.13 4.70
N ASP A 37 14.54 -13.03 5.41
CA ASP A 37 15.34 -13.03 6.62
C ASP A 37 14.66 -13.77 7.79
N ILE A 38 13.34 -13.65 7.93
CA ILE A 38 12.58 -14.43 8.93
C ILE A 38 12.68 -15.93 8.65
N VAL A 39 12.55 -16.33 7.38
CA VAL A 39 12.64 -17.75 6.97
C VAL A 39 14.05 -18.30 7.16
N LYS A 40 15.10 -17.52 6.87
CA LYS A 40 16.50 -17.89 7.16
C LYS A 40 16.72 -18.12 8.67
N ALA A 41 16.02 -17.37 9.52
CA ALA A 41 16.04 -17.56 10.97
C ALA A 41 15.20 -18.75 11.46
N SER A 42 14.68 -19.59 10.55
CA SER A 42 13.84 -20.77 10.86
C SER A 42 12.56 -20.45 11.63
N ILE A 43 12.01 -19.25 11.41
CA ILE A 43 10.76 -18.78 12.04
C ILE A 43 9.68 -18.61 10.97
N THR A 44 8.44 -18.92 11.32
CA THR A 44 7.30 -18.74 10.42
C THR A 44 6.96 -17.24 10.27
N PRO A 45 6.87 -16.71 9.04
CA PRO A 45 6.57 -15.30 8.81
C PRO A 45 5.15 -14.95 9.31
N PRO A 46 4.98 -13.77 9.94
CA PRO A 46 3.67 -13.31 10.40
C PRO A 46 2.65 -13.21 9.26
N GLN A 47 1.42 -13.68 9.50
CA GLN A 47 0.34 -13.68 8.50
C GLN A 47 0.04 -12.30 7.91
N VAL A 48 0.23 -11.23 8.69
CA VAL A 48 0.03 -9.84 8.24
C VAL A 48 0.95 -9.48 7.07
N LEU A 49 2.20 -9.94 7.09
CA LEU A 49 3.18 -9.64 6.04
C LEU A 49 2.92 -10.46 4.78
N VAL A 50 2.57 -11.73 4.96
CA VAL A 50 2.16 -12.60 3.84
C VAL A 50 0.89 -12.04 3.18
N GLY A 51 -0.09 -11.62 3.99
CA GLY A 51 -1.31 -10.96 3.51
C GLY A 51 -1.00 -9.66 2.75
N THR A 52 -0.14 -8.80 3.31
CA THR A 52 0.30 -7.56 2.65
C THR A 52 0.97 -7.84 1.30
N LEU A 53 1.88 -8.82 1.25
CA LEU A 53 2.54 -9.22 0.00
C LEU A 53 1.52 -9.73 -1.03
N SER A 54 0.58 -10.58 -0.62
CA SER A 54 -0.44 -11.10 -1.53
C SER A 54 -1.32 -10.00 -2.14
N VAL A 55 -1.81 -9.06 -1.32
CA VAL A 55 -2.65 -7.95 -1.77
C VAL A 55 -1.87 -7.00 -2.67
N THR A 56 -0.61 -6.69 -2.34
CA THR A 56 0.22 -5.78 -3.15
C THR A 56 0.59 -6.39 -4.50
N CYS A 57 0.81 -7.71 -4.60
CA CYS A 57 0.97 -8.40 -5.88
C CYS A 57 -0.28 -8.30 -6.77
N ILE A 58 -1.47 -8.57 -6.21
CA ILE A 58 -2.74 -8.44 -6.94
C ILE A 58 -2.96 -6.99 -7.39
N ALA A 59 -2.73 -6.03 -6.49
CA ALA A 59 -2.86 -4.60 -6.79
C ALA A 59 -1.90 -4.16 -7.91
N THR A 60 -0.67 -4.70 -7.93
CA THR A 60 0.32 -4.39 -8.97
C THR A 60 -0.15 -4.86 -10.34
N LEU A 61 -0.63 -6.11 -10.43
CA LEU A 61 -1.20 -6.65 -11.67
C LEU A 61 -2.41 -5.85 -12.13
N TYR A 62 -3.31 -5.51 -11.19
CA TYR A 62 -4.47 -4.68 -11.48
C TYR A 62 -4.08 -3.29 -12.02
N CYS A 63 -3.11 -2.61 -11.40
CA CYS A 63 -2.60 -1.33 -11.89
C CYS A 63 -1.99 -1.45 -13.30
N ALA A 64 -1.26 -2.53 -13.59
CA ALA A 64 -0.67 -2.75 -14.91
C ALA A 64 -1.73 -2.98 -15.99
N ILE A 65 -2.71 -3.85 -15.72
CA ILE A 65 -3.80 -4.16 -16.66
C ILE A 65 -4.66 -2.92 -16.92
N THR A 66 -5.07 -2.21 -15.87
CA THR A 66 -5.88 -0.98 -16.02
C THR A 66 -5.13 0.15 -16.71
N PHE A 67 -3.82 0.24 -16.51
CA PHE A 67 -2.98 1.19 -17.25
C PHE A 67 -2.96 0.90 -18.75
N ILE A 68 -2.80 -0.36 -19.16
CA ILE A 68 -2.84 -0.77 -20.57
C ILE A 68 -4.22 -0.51 -21.17
N LEU A 69 -5.29 -0.97 -20.51
CA LEU A 69 -6.67 -0.77 -20.96
C LEU A 69 -7.04 0.72 -21.09
N TYR A 70 -6.45 1.57 -20.24
CA TYR A 70 -6.63 3.01 -20.33
C TYR A 70 -5.92 3.63 -21.54
N LEU A 71 -4.71 3.16 -21.87
CA LEU A 71 -4.01 3.57 -23.10
C LEU A 71 -4.78 3.16 -24.35
N ASP A 72 -5.40 1.98 -24.32
CA ASP A 72 -6.24 1.46 -25.39
C ASP A 72 -7.65 2.10 -25.42
N ARG A 73 -7.97 2.99 -24.47
CA ARG A 73 -9.28 3.69 -24.33
C ARG A 73 -10.50 2.78 -24.22
N ILE A 74 -10.32 1.50 -23.87
CA ILE A 74 -11.40 0.52 -23.70
C ILE A 74 -11.76 0.28 -22.22
N LEU A 75 -11.15 1.05 -21.31
CA LEU A 75 -11.35 0.86 -19.87
C LEU A 75 -12.79 1.24 -19.46
N PRO A 76 -13.56 0.34 -18.84
CA PRO A 76 -14.84 0.68 -18.23
C PRO A 76 -14.61 1.52 -16.96
N LEU A 77 -14.67 2.85 -17.10
CA LEU A 77 -14.30 3.82 -16.07
C LEU A 77 -15.03 3.61 -14.73
N LEU A 78 -16.33 3.31 -14.76
CA LEU A 78 -17.14 3.13 -13.54
C LEU A 78 -16.75 1.85 -12.77
N ILE A 79 -16.54 0.74 -13.49
CA ILE A 79 -16.13 -0.53 -12.88
C ILE A 79 -14.71 -0.39 -12.31
N SER A 80 -13.82 0.27 -13.04
CA SER A 80 -12.45 0.52 -12.57
C SER A 80 -12.43 1.46 -11.35
N ALA A 81 -13.33 2.45 -11.27
CA ALA A 81 -13.48 3.29 -10.07
C ALA A 81 -13.90 2.47 -8.85
N GLY A 82 -14.85 1.53 -9.00
CA GLY A 82 -15.23 0.60 -7.94
C GLY A 82 -14.07 -0.29 -7.49
N MET A 83 -13.29 -0.81 -8.43
CA MET A 83 -12.11 -1.63 -8.12
C MET A 83 -10.99 -0.84 -7.42
N ASP A 84 -10.80 0.43 -7.77
CA ASP A 84 -9.88 1.31 -7.04
C ASP A 84 -10.35 1.60 -5.62
N ALA A 85 -11.66 1.79 -5.40
CA ALA A 85 -12.22 1.94 -4.07
C ALA A 85 -12.05 0.66 -3.23
N LEU A 86 -12.17 -0.52 -3.83
CA LEU A 86 -11.90 -1.79 -3.15
C LEU A 86 -10.43 -1.91 -2.73
N HIS A 87 -9.50 -1.54 -3.63
CA HIS A 87 -8.07 -1.50 -3.30
C HIS A 87 -7.76 -0.46 -2.22
N LEU A 88 -8.42 0.71 -2.25
CA LEU A 88 -8.30 1.72 -1.21
C LEU A 88 -8.66 1.15 0.17
N ILE A 89 -9.80 0.44 0.28
CA ILE A 89 -10.21 -0.20 1.54
C ILE A 89 -9.16 -1.22 1.99
N ALA A 90 -8.67 -2.07 1.08
CA ALA A 90 -7.67 -3.07 1.39
C ALA A 90 -6.36 -2.43 1.91
N VAL A 91 -5.88 -1.37 1.26
CA VAL A 91 -4.65 -0.67 1.67
C VAL A 91 -4.85 0.10 2.98
N ILE A 92 -6.05 0.63 3.28
CA ILE A 92 -6.37 1.22 4.59
C ILE A 92 -6.24 0.16 5.69
N VAL A 93 -6.79 -1.04 5.49
CA VAL A 93 -6.67 -2.13 6.46
C VAL A 93 -5.19 -2.49 6.69
N ILE A 94 -4.41 -2.61 5.62
CA ILE A 94 -2.96 -2.85 5.71
C ILE A 94 -2.28 -1.73 6.51
N ALA A 95 -2.53 -0.46 6.17
CA ALA A 95 -1.94 0.69 6.84
C ALA A 95 -2.25 0.73 8.34
N VAL A 96 -3.48 0.38 8.74
CA VAL A 96 -3.87 0.31 10.16
C VAL A 96 -3.25 -0.89 10.86
N VAL A 97 -3.28 -2.08 10.25
CA VAL A 97 -2.80 -3.32 10.87
C VAL A 97 -1.27 -3.29 11.06
N VAL A 98 -0.54 -2.81 10.04
CA VAL A 98 0.92 -2.64 10.03
C VAL A 98 1.32 -1.42 10.87
N GLY A 99 0.57 -0.32 10.79
CA GLY A 99 0.92 0.94 11.47
C GLY A 99 0.75 0.94 12.98
N LYS A 100 -0.25 0.24 13.53
CA LYS A 100 -0.53 0.22 14.98
C LYS A 100 0.71 -0.02 15.86
N PRO A 101 1.51 -1.09 15.68
CA PRO A 101 2.71 -1.31 16.49
C PRO A 101 3.88 -0.37 16.12
N LEU A 102 3.97 0.08 14.86
CA LEU A 102 5.06 0.92 14.37
C LEU A 102 4.95 2.37 14.84
N SER A 103 3.73 2.86 15.05
CA SER A 103 3.46 4.23 15.49
C SER A 103 4.09 4.54 16.85
N TYR A 104 4.29 3.52 17.69
CA TYR A 104 4.88 3.65 19.02
C TYR A 104 6.38 3.31 19.05
N LEU A 105 6.95 2.88 17.93
CA LEU A 105 8.32 2.37 17.87
C LEU A 105 9.30 3.47 17.43
N ASN A 106 10.36 3.66 18.21
CA ASN A 106 11.41 4.62 17.90
C ASN A 106 12.68 3.90 17.41
N CYS A 107 12.90 3.88 16.10
CA CYS A 107 13.96 3.08 15.46
C CYS A 107 15.38 3.51 15.84
N GLU A 108 15.57 4.74 16.34
CA GLU A 108 16.89 5.22 16.76
C GLU A 108 17.38 4.59 18.07
N LEU A 109 16.45 4.15 18.92
CA LEU A 109 16.78 3.58 20.23
C LEU A 109 17.22 2.11 20.13
N ILE A 110 16.76 1.37 19.10
CA ILE A 110 16.97 -0.08 18.93
C ILE A 110 18.47 -0.46 18.85
N GLY A 111 19.35 0.44 18.38
CA GLY A 111 20.80 0.21 18.30
C GLY A 111 21.61 0.74 19.48
N LYS A 112 21.02 1.55 20.37
CA LYS A 112 21.71 2.16 21.53
C LYS A 112 21.50 1.39 22.83
N VAL A 113 20.61 0.41 22.83
CA VAL A 113 20.10 -0.31 24.02
C VAL A 113 20.69 -1.69 24.26
N THR A 114 21.77 -2.06 23.58
CA THR A 114 22.58 -3.24 23.95
C THR A 114 23.12 -3.13 25.38
N GLU A 115 23.07 -1.94 26.00
CA GLU A 115 23.36 -1.74 27.42
C GLU A 115 22.08 -1.39 28.21
N SER A 116 21.41 -2.43 28.73
CA SER A 116 20.51 -2.45 29.92
C SER A 116 19.05 -1.97 29.87
N SER A 117 18.55 -1.21 28.88
CA SER A 117 17.19 -0.58 29.00
C SER A 117 16.17 -0.85 27.88
N GLY A 118 16.59 -1.28 26.69
CA GLY A 118 15.67 -1.56 25.57
C GLY A 118 14.96 -2.91 25.67
N PHE A 119 15.59 -3.89 26.31
CA PHE A 119 14.96 -5.19 26.58
C PHE A 119 13.73 -5.00 27.47
N ALA A 120 13.77 -4.09 28.45
CA ALA A 120 12.63 -3.79 29.33
C ALA A 120 11.49 -3.06 28.60
N PHE A 121 11.79 -2.15 27.66
CA PHE A 121 10.77 -1.47 26.85
C PHE A 121 10.11 -2.40 25.84
N THR A 122 10.90 -3.21 25.12
CA THR A 122 10.38 -4.25 24.22
C THR A 122 9.58 -5.29 24.99
N THR A 123 10.03 -5.69 26.19
CA THR A 123 9.30 -6.64 27.04
C THR A 123 8.02 -6.02 27.61
N ALA A 124 8.03 -4.74 28.01
CA ALA A 124 6.82 -4.04 28.47
C ALA A 124 5.83 -3.82 27.31
N LEU A 125 6.30 -3.52 26.10
CA LEU A 125 5.49 -3.42 24.90
C LEU A 125 4.88 -4.79 24.53
N LEU A 126 5.70 -5.85 24.51
CA LEU A 126 5.25 -7.23 24.30
C LEU A 126 4.21 -7.64 25.34
N LYS A 127 4.42 -7.32 26.62
CA LYS A 127 3.50 -7.61 27.73
C LYS A 127 2.19 -6.83 27.67
N ASN A 128 2.16 -5.67 27.00
CA ASN A 128 0.93 -4.93 26.73
C ASN A 128 0.24 -5.40 25.44
N LEU A 129 0.99 -5.83 24.43
CA LEU A 129 0.47 -6.45 23.19
C LEU A 129 -0.04 -7.87 23.41
N ASP A 130 0.45 -8.57 24.44
CA ASP A 130 0.00 -9.91 24.86
C ASP A 130 -1.49 -9.92 25.25
N LYS A 131 -2.03 -8.77 25.69
CA LYS A 131 -3.47 -8.61 25.96
C LYS A 131 -4.34 -8.62 24.70
N ASP A 132 -3.77 -8.39 23.51
CA ASP A 132 -4.48 -8.38 22.21
C ASP A 132 -4.28 -9.68 21.40
N GLY A 133 -3.69 -10.72 21.98
CA GLY A 133 -3.89 -12.13 21.60
C GLY A 133 -3.40 -12.64 20.24
N GLY A 134 -2.82 -11.82 19.34
CA GLY A 134 -2.49 -12.31 17.98
C GLY A 134 -1.32 -11.67 17.22
N LYS A 135 -0.56 -10.73 17.82
CA LYS A 135 0.45 -9.92 17.08
C LYS A 135 1.90 -10.02 17.59
N LEU A 136 2.18 -10.90 18.55
CA LEU A 136 3.48 -10.99 19.24
C LEU A 136 4.66 -11.16 18.25
N GLY A 137 4.51 -12.00 17.23
CA GLY A 137 5.59 -12.30 16.28
C GLY A 137 5.98 -11.16 15.34
N TYR A 138 5.01 -10.35 14.90
CA TYR A 138 5.27 -9.22 13.99
C TYR A 138 5.98 -8.06 14.69
N ALA A 139 5.49 -7.66 15.87
CA ALA A 139 6.04 -6.55 16.62
C ALA A 139 7.45 -6.84 17.15
N GLN A 140 7.71 -8.09 17.59
CA GLN A 140 9.03 -8.52 18.02
C GLN A 140 10.07 -8.40 16.89
N TRP A 141 9.71 -8.83 15.68
CA TRP A 141 10.61 -8.79 14.53
C TRP A 141 10.83 -7.39 13.97
N ALA A 142 9.78 -6.57 13.93
CA ALA A 142 9.90 -5.16 13.56
C ALA A 142 10.83 -4.37 14.50
N GLY A 143 10.96 -4.80 15.76
CA GLY A 143 11.87 -4.24 16.75
C GLY A 143 13.24 -4.91 16.87
N ALA A 144 13.52 -5.97 16.08
CA ALA A 144 14.73 -6.79 16.25
C ALA A 144 16.01 -6.08 15.82
N SER A 145 15.93 -5.17 14.85
CA SER A 145 17.07 -4.35 14.41
C SER A 145 16.61 -2.97 13.94
N LYS A 146 17.52 -2.00 13.94
CA LYS A 146 17.26 -0.66 13.39
C LYS A 146 16.88 -0.72 11.91
N SER A 147 17.54 -1.60 11.14
CA SER A 147 17.27 -1.77 9.70
C SER A 147 15.82 -2.22 9.47
N TYR A 148 15.40 -3.28 10.15
CA TYR A 148 14.06 -3.83 10.03
C TYR A 148 12.97 -2.86 10.47
N CYS A 149 13.22 -2.08 11.53
CA CYS A 149 12.30 -1.04 11.97
C CYS A 149 12.09 0.05 10.89
N LEU A 150 13.17 0.49 10.23
CA LEU A 150 13.09 1.49 9.17
C LEU A 150 12.43 0.95 7.90
N GLU A 151 12.70 -0.30 7.54
CA GLU A 151 12.03 -0.98 6.43
C GLU A 151 10.52 -1.05 6.65
N MET A 152 10.08 -1.49 7.83
CA MET A 152 8.66 -1.57 8.18
C MET A 152 7.98 -0.20 8.23
N LYS A 153 8.66 0.83 8.76
CA LYS A 153 8.15 2.21 8.70
C LYS A 153 8.00 2.72 7.26
N SER A 154 8.92 2.34 6.38
CA SER A 154 8.85 2.69 4.95
C SER A 154 7.66 2.02 4.28
N ILE A 155 7.42 0.73 4.54
CA ILE A 155 6.23 0.00 4.06
C ILE A 155 4.94 0.67 4.55
N TRP A 156 4.89 1.07 5.82
CA TRP A 156 3.74 1.77 6.38
C TRP A 156 3.51 3.14 5.71
N GLY A 157 4.57 3.95 5.54
CA GLY A 157 4.48 5.24 4.86
C GLY A 157 4.04 5.13 3.40
N LEU A 158 4.58 4.16 2.66
CA LEU A 158 4.16 3.88 1.29
C LEU A 158 2.71 3.39 1.22
N SER A 159 2.23 2.65 2.23
CA SER A 159 0.82 2.24 2.31
C SER A 159 -0.11 3.45 2.47
N ILE A 160 0.27 4.44 3.27
CA ILE A 160 -0.49 5.70 3.40
C ILE A 160 -0.50 6.47 2.07
N ALA A 161 0.65 6.55 1.39
CA ALA A 161 0.74 7.19 0.08
C ALA A 161 -0.19 6.48 -0.94
N LEU A 162 -0.21 5.15 -0.93
CA LEU A 162 -1.11 4.36 -1.78
C LEU A 162 -2.58 4.63 -1.50
N CYS A 163 -2.99 4.84 -0.24
CA CYS A 163 -4.36 5.25 0.07
C CYS A 163 -4.74 6.55 -0.66
N ILE A 164 -3.86 7.56 -0.60
CA ILE A 164 -4.10 8.85 -1.27
C ILE A 164 -4.18 8.64 -2.79
N LEU A 165 -3.27 7.85 -3.34
CA LEU A 165 -3.21 7.60 -4.79
C LEU A 165 -4.44 6.84 -5.30
N PHE A 166 -4.91 5.80 -4.59
CA PHE A 166 -6.13 5.08 -4.98
C PHE A 166 -7.37 5.97 -4.86
N ALA A 167 -7.46 6.84 -3.85
CA ALA A 167 -8.53 7.82 -3.75
C ALA A 167 -8.52 8.82 -4.92
N LEU A 168 -7.36 9.35 -5.28
CA LEU A 168 -7.19 10.25 -6.43
C LEU A 168 -7.55 9.54 -7.74
N SER A 169 -7.08 8.30 -7.92
CA SER A 169 -7.36 7.51 -9.12
C SER A 169 -8.86 7.22 -9.29
N ALA A 170 -9.54 6.81 -8.22
CA ALA A 170 -11.00 6.64 -8.21
C ALA A 170 -11.73 7.94 -8.57
N THR A 171 -11.30 9.06 -7.98
CA THR A 171 -11.87 10.39 -8.22
C THR A 171 -11.69 10.82 -9.68
N CYS A 172 -10.49 10.64 -10.25
CA CYS A 172 -10.23 10.93 -11.67
C CYS A 172 -11.13 10.10 -12.59
N MET A 173 -11.32 8.81 -12.31
CA MET A 173 -12.19 7.95 -13.12
C MET A 173 -13.67 8.36 -13.03
N ILE A 174 -14.15 8.77 -11.86
CA ILE A 174 -15.52 9.29 -11.71
C ILE A 174 -15.70 10.57 -12.53
N PHE A 175 -14.74 11.51 -12.48
CA PHE A 175 -14.83 12.74 -13.26
C PHE A 175 -14.70 12.50 -14.76
N LEU A 176 -13.80 11.62 -15.19
CA LEU A 176 -13.69 11.22 -16.61
C LEU A 176 -14.97 10.56 -17.11
N TRP A 177 -15.62 9.74 -16.28
CA TRP A 177 -16.91 9.14 -16.61
C TRP A 177 -18.02 10.19 -16.71
N ARG A 178 -18.10 11.13 -15.77
CA ARG A 178 -19.08 12.24 -15.87
C ARG A 178 -18.85 13.07 -17.12
N GLN A 179 -17.60 13.38 -17.43
CA GLN A 179 -17.24 14.10 -18.65
C GLN A 179 -17.61 13.32 -19.92
N SER A 180 -17.46 11.98 -19.93
CA SER A 180 -17.87 11.18 -21.10
C SER A 180 -19.38 11.21 -21.30
N GLN A 181 -20.18 11.21 -20.22
CA GLN A 181 -21.65 11.32 -20.30
C GLN A 181 -22.12 12.70 -20.77
N GLU A 182 -21.41 13.77 -20.41
CA GLU A 182 -21.75 15.14 -20.85
C GLU A 182 -21.40 15.40 -22.32
N ASN A 183 -20.41 14.68 -22.85
CA ASN A 183 -19.98 14.77 -24.25
C ASN A 183 -20.69 13.80 -25.18
N ASP A 184 -21.48 12.85 -24.66
CA ASP A 184 -22.44 12.12 -25.49
C ASP A 184 -23.51 13.13 -25.94
N PRO A 185 -23.59 13.46 -27.24
CA PRO A 185 -24.66 14.31 -27.73
C PRO A 185 -25.97 13.60 -27.38
N LYS A 186 -26.79 14.22 -26.52
CA LYS A 186 -28.17 13.78 -26.33
C LYS A 186 -28.77 13.70 -27.72
N ASP A 187 -29.08 12.49 -28.17
CA ASP A 187 -29.68 12.25 -29.47
C ASP A 187 -30.88 13.19 -29.63
N ILE A 188 -30.72 14.18 -30.51
CA ILE A 188 -31.84 14.96 -31.02
C ILE A 188 -32.52 14.02 -32.03
N GLU A 189 -33.45 13.21 -31.54
CA GLU A 189 -34.48 12.58 -32.38
C GLU A 189 -35.73 12.38 -31.49
N LYS A 190 -36.65 13.34 -31.45
CA LYS A 190 -37.76 13.65 -32.38
C LYS A 190 -38.98 12.75 -32.18
#